data_AF-A0A3Q7HET4-F1
#
_entry.id   AF-A0A3Q7HET4-F1
#
_cell.length_a   1.000
_cell.length_b   1.000
_cell.length_c   1.000
_cell.angle_alpha   90.00
_cell.angle_beta   90.00
_cell.angle_gamma   90.00
#
_symmetry.space_group_name_H-M   'P 1'
#
loop_
_entity.id
_entity.type
_entity.pdbx_description
1 polymer ?
#
loop_
_entity_poly.entity_id
_entity_poly.type
_entity_poly.pdbx_seq_one_letter_code
_entity_poly.pdbx_strand_id
1 'polypeptide(L)'
;MGEKEVYALVKPMRSLKKTFFYNFFPSKEEEAACKRNNTPYVVTRELIEIRDIYPPPKIDLENPWQIKIKITSYEIKAGALLIPYIETFEYIIRYWTLDMAKILVNGCGVYVQVWDVTEDNAPNKYEGEHVYLWKLCNDDYALSCIELFNNNNLGVGDEIGLFWDPRCSNFMFKLLDKKMRLIHL
;
A
#
# COMPACT_ATOMS: atom_id res chain seq x y z
N MET A 1 4.13 -21.74 -36.87
CA MET A 1 2.76 -21.92 -36.32
C MET A 1 2.88 -21.82 -34.81
N GLY A 2 2.60 -20.72 -34.13
CA GLY A 2 2.26 -19.37 -34.53
C GLY A 2 2.50 -18.45 -33.33
N GLU A 3 3.22 -17.36 -33.58
CA GLU A 3 3.53 -16.27 -32.65
C GLU A 3 2.27 -15.42 -32.36
N LYS A 4 1.27 -16.02 -31.71
CA LYS A 4 -0.01 -15.34 -31.40
C LYS A 4 -0.46 -15.58 -29.96
N GLU A 5 0.38 -15.19 -29.02
CA GLU A 5 -0.07 -14.74 -27.68
C GLU A 5 0.62 -13.44 -27.25
N VAL A 6 1.10 -12.66 -28.22
CA VAL A 6 1.49 -11.28 -27.99
C VAL A 6 0.20 -10.45 -27.92
N TYR A 7 0.03 -9.72 -26.83
CA TYR A 7 -1.15 -8.90 -26.48
C TYR A 7 -2.35 -9.69 -25.99
N ALA A 8 -2.24 -10.27 -24.79
CA ALA A 8 -3.38 -10.26 -23.89
C ALA A 8 -3.84 -8.79 -23.77
N LEU A 9 -4.91 -8.45 -24.49
CA LEU A 9 -5.68 -7.23 -24.34
C LEU A 9 -5.75 -6.91 -22.85
N VAL A 10 -5.16 -5.78 -22.45
CA VAL A 10 -5.23 -5.25 -21.08
C VAL A 10 -6.69 -4.97 -20.79
N LYS A 11 -7.42 -6.02 -20.39
CA LYS A 11 -8.79 -5.91 -19.91
C LYS A 11 -8.66 -5.07 -18.64
N PRO A 12 -9.32 -3.90 -18.55
CA PRO A 12 -9.23 -3.10 -17.34
C PRO A 12 -9.69 -3.98 -16.19
N MET A 13 -8.78 -4.21 -15.24
CA MET A 13 -9.13 -4.93 -14.03
C MET A 13 -10.24 -4.15 -13.36
N ARG A 14 -11.44 -4.72 -13.35
CA ARG A 14 -12.60 -4.11 -12.70
C ARG A 14 -12.31 -4.12 -11.21
N SER A 15 -11.97 -2.96 -10.67
CA SER A 15 -11.81 -2.72 -9.24
C SER A 15 -12.85 -1.70 -8.78
N LEU A 16 -13.31 -1.86 -7.53
CA LEU A 16 -14.19 -0.89 -6.87
C LEU A 16 -13.34 0.03 -6.01
N LYS A 17 -13.63 1.33 -6.06
CA LYS A 17 -12.92 2.30 -5.23
C LYS A 17 -13.38 2.10 -3.79
N LYS A 18 -12.43 2.16 -2.85
CA LYS A 18 -12.72 2.14 -1.43
C LYS A 18 -12.61 3.55 -0.87
N THR A 19 -13.52 3.91 0.01
CA THR A 19 -13.51 5.21 0.69
C THR A 19 -14.17 5.09 2.06
N PHE A 20 -13.92 6.06 2.92
CA PHE A 20 -14.64 6.18 4.17
C PHE A 20 -15.99 6.86 3.97
N PHE A 21 -17.03 6.27 4.55
CA PHE A 21 -18.31 6.90 4.82
C PHE A 21 -18.32 7.38 6.27
N TYR A 22 -18.63 8.66 6.49
CA TYR A 22 -18.57 9.30 7.81
C TYR A 22 -19.97 9.45 8.41
N ASN A 23 -20.15 8.93 9.61
CA ASN A 23 -21.38 9.06 10.39
C ASN A 23 -21.28 10.28 11.30
N PHE A 24 -21.50 11.46 10.73
CA PHE A 24 -21.42 12.73 11.47
C PHE A 24 -22.52 12.90 12.52
N PHE A 25 -23.67 12.28 12.31
CA PHE A 25 -24.81 12.38 13.20
C PHE A 25 -25.01 11.06 13.94
N PRO A 26 -25.15 11.07 15.28
CA PRO A 26 -25.47 9.87 16.04
C PRO A 26 -26.87 9.38 15.71
N SER A 27 -27.08 8.06 15.84
CA SER A 27 -28.41 7.48 15.98
C SER A 27 -29.08 7.93 17.28
N LYS A 28 -30.40 7.72 17.41
CA LYS A 28 -31.15 8.06 18.63
C LYS A 28 -30.60 7.32 19.85
N GLU A 29 -30.20 6.06 19.65
CA GLU A 29 -29.64 5.19 20.66
C GLU A 29 -28.26 5.70 21.14
N GLU A 30 -27.39 6.09 20.21
CA GLU A 30 -26.07 6.66 20.52
C GLU A 30 -26.19 8.01 21.22
N GLU A 31 -27.10 8.89 20.76
CA GLU A 31 -27.33 10.19 21.40
C GLU A 31 -27.80 10.01 22.86
N ALA A 32 -28.72 9.07 23.10
CA ALA A 32 -29.19 8.74 24.46
C ALA A 32 -28.06 8.16 25.34
N ALA A 33 -27.19 7.33 24.77
CA ALA A 33 -26.03 6.78 25.48
C ALA A 33 -25.00 7.87 25.84
N CYS A 34 -24.67 8.77 24.90
CA CYS A 34 -23.80 9.92 25.12
C CYS A 34 -24.34 10.81 26.24
N LYS A 35 -25.65 11.11 26.24
CA LYS A 35 -26.31 11.88 27.32
C LYS A 35 -26.23 11.17 28.67
N ARG A 36 -26.46 9.85 28.71
CA ARG A 36 -26.38 9.04 29.94
C ARG A 36 -24.98 9.03 30.54
N ASN A 37 -23.96 8.94 29.69
CA ASN A 37 -22.55 8.84 30.11
C ASN A 37 -21.87 10.21 30.28
N ASN A 38 -22.57 11.31 29.94
CA ASN A 38 -22.03 12.67 29.89
C ASN A 38 -20.75 12.78 29.03
N THR A 39 -20.74 12.09 27.89
CA THR A 39 -19.62 12.07 26.95
C THR A 39 -20.02 12.68 25.61
N PRO A 40 -19.12 13.43 24.93
CA PRO A 40 -19.39 13.92 23.58
C PRO A 40 -19.53 12.75 22.59
N TYR A 41 -20.29 12.96 21.53
CA TYR A 41 -20.34 12.01 20.42
C TYR A 41 -19.02 12.04 19.64
N VAL A 42 -18.49 10.86 19.33
CA VAL A 42 -17.29 10.69 18.51
C VAL A 42 -17.73 10.29 17.13
N VAL A 43 -17.36 11.08 16.11
CA VAL A 43 -17.66 10.76 14.71
C VAL A 43 -17.06 9.41 14.36
N THR A 44 -17.90 8.49 13.90
CA THR A 44 -17.46 7.19 13.40
C THR A 44 -17.35 7.22 11.88
N ARG A 45 -16.55 6.30 11.32
CA ARG A 45 -16.45 6.10 9.88
C ARG A 45 -16.35 4.62 9.57
N GLU A 46 -16.86 4.22 8.41
CA GLU A 46 -16.77 2.86 7.91
C GLU A 46 -16.18 2.83 6.50
N LEU A 47 -15.44 1.77 6.19
CA LEU A 47 -14.90 1.56 4.86
C LEU A 47 -15.98 0.95 3.95
N ILE A 48 -16.29 1.63 2.86
CA ILE A 48 -17.28 1.20 1.86
C ILE A 48 -16.64 1.03 0.48
N GLU A 49 -17.28 0.25 -0.37
CA GLU A 49 -16.97 0.16 -1.80
C GLU A 49 -17.94 1.01 -2.61
N ILE A 50 -17.39 1.80 -3.53
CA ILE A 50 -18.17 2.62 -4.45
C ILE A 50 -17.80 2.28 -5.89
N ARG A 51 -18.77 2.48 -6.79
CA ARG A 51 -18.46 2.54 -8.21
C ARG A 51 -17.75 3.86 -8.47
N ASP A 52 -16.54 3.77 -8.98
CA ASP A 52 -15.79 4.95 -9.39
C ASP A 52 -16.38 5.52 -10.68
N ILE A 53 -16.45 6.85 -10.74
CA ILE A 53 -16.86 7.56 -11.96
C ILE A 53 -15.67 7.64 -12.92
N TYR A 54 -14.45 7.62 -12.37
CA TYR A 54 -13.21 7.62 -13.13
C TYR A 54 -12.72 6.19 -13.37
N PRO A 55 -12.04 5.93 -14.51
CA PRO A 55 -11.45 4.63 -14.74
C PRO A 55 -10.40 4.32 -13.66
N PRO A 56 -10.24 3.06 -13.25
CA PRO A 56 -9.15 2.65 -12.36
C PRO A 56 -7.79 3.08 -12.92
N PRO A 57 -6.81 3.38 -12.05
CA PRO A 57 -5.47 3.69 -12.50
C PRO A 57 -4.92 2.58 -13.39
N LYS A 58 -4.41 2.96 -14.57
CA LYS A 58 -3.77 2.01 -15.47
C LYS A 58 -2.43 1.62 -14.87
N ILE A 59 -2.15 0.32 -14.85
CA ILE A 59 -0.80 -0.17 -14.60
C ILE A 59 -0.06 -0.05 -15.93
N ASP A 60 0.83 0.93 -16.03
CA ASP A 60 1.75 1.06 -17.15
C ASP A 60 2.82 -0.02 -17.01
N LEU A 61 2.92 -0.92 -17.98
CA LEU A 61 3.90 -2.01 -17.93
C LEU A 61 5.32 -1.51 -18.23
N GLU A 62 5.48 -0.35 -18.89
CA GLU A 62 6.78 0.24 -19.16
C GLU A 62 7.31 1.01 -17.93
N ASN A 63 6.40 1.57 -17.13
CA ASN A 63 6.71 2.27 -15.89
C ASN A 63 5.68 1.97 -14.81
N PRO A 64 5.73 0.78 -14.18
CA PRO A 64 4.70 0.34 -13.24
C PRO A 64 4.79 1.00 -11.86
N TRP A 65 5.84 1.79 -11.61
CA TRP A 65 6.17 2.40 -10.31
C TRP A 65 5.24 3.57 -9.96
N GLN A 66 3.99 3.25 -9.65
CA GLN A 66 2.95 4.21 -9.26
C GLN A 66 3.29 4.92 -7.94
N ILE A 67 3.93 4.19 -7.01
CA ILE A 67 4.36 4.72 -5.73
C ILE A 67 5.88 4.86 -5.78
N LYS A 68 6.37 6.11 -5.73
CA LYS A 68 7.80 6.41 -5.64
C LYS A 68 8.13 6.97 -4.28
N ILE A 69 9.09 6.35 -3.61
CA ILE A 69 9.45 6.71 -2.24
C ILE A 69 10.92 7.09 -2.21
N LYS A 70 11.20 8.26 -1.64
CA LYS A 70 12.56 8.66 -1.31
C LYS A 70 12.86 8.22 0.13
N ILE A 71 13.84 7.36 0.29
CA ILE A 71 14.22 6.80 1.59
C ILE A 71 14.74 7.92 2.49
N THR A 72 14.14 8.09 3.66
CA THR A 72 14.62 9.01 4.70
C THR A 72 15.24 8.24 5.86
N SER A 73 15.76 8.96 6.86
CA SER A 73 16.30 8.31 8.06
C SER A 73 15.22 7.60 8.89
N TYR A 74 13.95 7.97 8.72
CA TYR A 74 12.83 7.33 9.40
C TYR A 74 12.60 5.90 8.86
N GLU A 75 12.51 5.74 7.54
CA GLU A 75 12.29 4.42 6.91
C GLU A 75 13.42 3.45 7.25
N ILE A 76 14.68 3.93 7.27
CA ILE A 76 15.83 3.12 7.67
C ILE A 76 15.72 2.64 9.11
N LYS A 77 15.40 3.55 10.04
CA LYS A 77 15.30 3.21 11.48
C LYS A 77 14.12 2.30 11.77
N ALA A 78 13.00 2.51 11.08
CA ALA A 78 11.80 1.71 11.24
C ALA A 78 11.88 0.36 10.51
N GLY A 79 12.76 0.24 9.50
CA GLY A 79 12.81 -0.93 8.62
C GLY A 79 11.52 -1.10 7.81
N ALA A 80 10.87 0.02 7.47
CA ALA A 80 9.56 0.05 6.86
C ALA A 80 9.43 1.20 5.88
N LEU A 81 8.71 0.96 4.78
CA LEU A 81 8.41 1.97 3.77
C LEU A 81 7.10 2.68 4.14
N LEU A 82 7.16 4.01 4.32
CA LEU A 82 5.98 4.84 4.54
C LEU A 82 5.22 5.03 3.22
N ILE A 83 3.95 4.67 3.22
CA ILE A 83 3.06 4.79 2.07
C ILE A 83 1.91 5.73 2.44
N PRO A 84 1.79 6.89 1.77
CA PRO A 84 0.71 7.83 2.07
C PRO A 84 -0.68 7.21 1.95
N TYR A 85 -1.64 7.75 2.70
CA TYR A 85 -3.05 7.35 2.64
C TYR A 85 -3.59 7.28 1.20
N ILE A 86 -3.34 8.33 0.39
CA ILE A 86 -3.87 8.44 -0.97
C ILE A 86 -3.33 7.31 -1.86
N GLU A 87 -2.02 7.08 -1.80
CA GLU A 87 -1.34 6.04 -2.57
C GLU A 87 -1.87 4.64 -2.20
N THR A 88 -2.05 4.41 -0.90
CA THR A 88 -2.59 3.14 -0.39
C THR A 88 -4.02 2.91 -0.85
N PHE A 89 -4.86 3.94 -0.78
CA PHE A 89 -6.27 3.85 -1.18
C PHE A 89 -6.43 3.60 -2.69
N GLU A 90 -5.62 4.30 -3.48
CA GLU A 90 -5.78 4.35 -4.92
C GLU A 90 -5.09 3.17 -5.63
N TYR A 91 -3.89 2.78 -5.18
CA TYR A 91 -3.06 1.80 -5.88
C TYR A 91 -2.99 0.43 -5.20
N ILE A 92 -3.33 0.32 -3.91
CA ILE A 92 -3.23 -0.94 -3.16
C ILE A 92 -4.62 -1.49 -2.85
N ILE A 93 -5.33 -0.89 -1.88
CA ILE A 93 -6.59 -1.47 -1.37
C ILE A 93 -7.73 -1.41 -2.40
N ARG A 94 -7.64 -0.53 -3.41
CA ARG A 94 -8.57 -0.53 -4.56
C ARG A 94 -8.72 -1.94 -5.13
N TYR A 95 -7.64 -2.71 -5.18
CA TYR A 95 -7.62 -4.06 -5.73
C TYR A 95 -7.82 -5.17 -4.69
N TRP A 96 -7.82 -4.84 -3.40
CA TRP A 96 -8.05 -5.82 -2.34
C TRP A 96 -9.55 -6.13 -2.19
N THR A 97 -9.88 -7.23 -1.52
CA THR A 97 -11.25 -7.47 -1.06
C THR A 97 -11.61 -6.45 0.04
N LEU A 98 -12.90 -6.14 0.17
CA LEU A 98 -13.37 -5.23 1.23
C LEU A 98 -12.97 -5.70 2.63
N ASP A 99 -13.02 -7.01 2.89
CA ASP A 99 -12.71 -7.57 4.20
C ASP A 99 -11.22 -7.42 4.56
N MET A 100 -10.31 -7.70 3.62
CA MET A 100 -8.87 -7.46 3.85
C MET A 100 -8.58 -5.98 4.08
N ALA A 101 -9.22 -5.10 3.30
CA ALA A 101 -9.07 -3.66 3.49
C ALA A 101 -9.60 -3.20 4.86
N LYS A 102 -10.74 -3.76 5.32
CA LYS A 102 -11.30 -3.50 6.66
C LYS A 102 -10.34 -3.90 7.78
N ILE A 103 -9.69 -5.05 7.68
CA ILE A 103 -8.66 -5.48 8.64
C ILE A 103 -7.55 -4.43 8.73
N LEU A 104 -7.02 -4.02 7.57
CA LEU A 104 -5.94 -3.03 7.49
C LEU A 104 -6.34 -1.67 8.10
N VAL A 105 -7.50 -1.12 7.70
CA VAL A 105 -7.93 0.22 8.17
C VAL A 105 -8.31 0.26 9.65
N ASN A 106 -8.64 -0.89 10.24
CA ASN A 106 -8.89 -1.04 11.67
C ASN A 106 -7.59 -1.13 12.50
N GLY A 107 -6.42 -1.03 11.85
CA GLY A 107 -5.12 -1.02 12.51
C GLY A 107 -4.47 -2.40 12.68
N CYS A 108 -5.09 -3.46 12.15
CA CYS A 108 -4.45 -4.77 12.13
C CYS A 108 -3.45 -4.86 10.98
N GLY A 109 -2.29 -5.47 11.23
CA GLY A 109 -1.33 -5.78 10.19
C GLY A 109 -1.88 -6.85 9.24
N VAL A 110 -1.66 -6.66 7.95
CA VAL A 110 -1.99 -7.64 6.90
C VAL A 110 -0.70 -8.17 6.31
N TYR A 111 -0.46 -9.47 6.44
CA TYR A 111 0.70 -10.13 5.84
C TYR A 111 0.62 -10.07 4.31
N VAL A 112 1.75 -9.72 3.70
CA VAL A 112 1.88 -9.57 2.25
C VAL A 112 3.18 -10.18 1.79
N GLN A 113 3.30 -10.40 0.49
CA GLN A 113 4.57 -10.77 -0.13
C GLN A 113 5.13 -9.58 -0.90
N VAL A 114 6.46 -9.45 -0.87
CA VAL A 114 7.18 -8.43 -1.62
C VAL A 114 8.17 -9.12 -2.54
N TRP A 115 8.11 -8.82 -3.83
CA TRP A 115 9.09 -9.22 -4.82
C TRP A 115 10.00 -8.05 -5.14
N ASP A 116 11.28 -8.22 -4.90
CA ASP A 116 12.31 -7.30 -5.35
C ASP A 116 12.80 -7.71 -6.74
N VAL A 117 12.47 -6.85 -7.70
CA VAL A 117 12.79 -7.00 -9.12
C VAL A 117 13.83 -5.98 -9.56
N THR A 118 14.68 -5.53 -8.64
CA THR A 118 15.80 -4.65 -8.95
C THR A 118 16.78 -5.30 -9.91
N GLU A 119 17.13 -6.55 -9.65
CA GLU A 119 17.92 -7.38 -10.56
C GLU A 119 16.98 -8.14 -11.50
N ASP A 120 16.98 -7.77 -12.79
CA ASP A 120 15.99 -8.27 -13.77
C ASP A 120 16.02 -9.79 -13.97
N ASN A 121 17.11 -10.48 -13.59
CA ASN A 121 17.31 -11.92 -13.84
C ASN A 121 17.13 -12.82 -12.60
N ALA A 122 17.01 -12.24 -11.39
CA ALA A 122 16.98 -13.02 -10.15
C ALA A 122 16.14 -12.29 -9.08
N PRO A 123 14.80 -12.26 -9.26
CA PRO A 123 13.95 -11.55 -8.33
C PRO A 123 13.94 -12.24 -6.96
N ASN A 124 14.12 -11.46 -5.90
CA ASN A 124 14.12 -11.94 -4.53
C ASN A 124 12.71 -11.80 -3.94
N LYS A 125 12.23 -12.86 -3.28
CA LYS A 125 10.92 -12.85 -2.62
C LYS A 125 11.10 -12.71 -1.11
N TYR A 126 10.35 -11.80 -0.53
CA TYR A 126 10.23 -11.61 0.92
C TYR A 126 8.80 -11.94 1.36
N GLU A 127 8.68 -12.82 2.36
CA GLU A 127 7.40 -13.21 2.96
C GLU A 127 7.57 -13.67 4.40
N GLY A 128 6.47 -13.83 5.13
CA GLY A 128 6.46 -14.31 6.51
C GLY A 128 6.05 -13.26 7.53
N GLU A 129 6.30 -13.53 8.81
CA GLU A 129 5.77 -12.74 9.93
C GLU A 129 6.30 -11.29 9.99
N HIS A 130 7.41 -11.00 9.33
CA HIS A 130 8.03 -9.68 9.28
C HIS A 130 7.69 -8.88 8.01
N VAL A 131 6.83 -9.43 7.14
CA VAL A 131 6.43 -8.78 5.88
C VAL A 131 4.93 -8.51 5.92
N TYR A 132 4.58 -7.31 6.36
CA TYR A 132 3.17 -6.92 6.53
C TYR A 132 2.98 -5.42 6.28
N LEU A 133 1.76 -5.08 5.86
CA LEU A 133 1.28 -3.71 5.73
C LEU A 133 0.40 -3.38 6.95
N TRP A 134 0.59 -2.21 7.56
CA TRP A 134 -0.27 -1.75 8.66
C TRP A 134 -0.54 -0.26 8.57
N LYS A 135 -1.57 0.17 9.30
CA LYS A 135 -1.98 1.57 9.41
C LYS A 135 -1.28 2.27 10.57
N LEU A 136 -0.81 3.48 10.33
CA LEU A 136 -0.24 4.38 11.31
C LEU A 136 -1.31 5.25 11.98
N CYS A 137 -0.93 5.91 13.08
CA CYS A 137 -1.83 6.77 13.84
C CYS A 137 -2.29 8.03 13.07
N ASN A 138 -1.53 8.45 12.07
CA ASN A 138 -1.83 9.60 11.20
C ASN A 138 -2.61 9.22 9.93
N ASP A 139 -3.19 8.02 9.88
CA ASP A 139 -3.92 7.44 8.73
C ASP A 139 -3.07 7.08 7.50
N ASP A 140 -1.74 7.31 7.53
CA ASP A 140 -0.82 6.73 6.55
C ASP A 140 -0.56 5.25 6.85
N TYR A 141 0.18 4.59 5.97
CA TYR A 141 0.47 3.17 6.06
C TYR A 141 1.97 2.92 6.02
N ALA A 142 2.38 1.77 6.54
CA ALA A 142 3.77 1.34 6.48
C ALA A 142 3.85 -0.13 6.07
N LEU A 143 4.81 -0.44 5.20
CA LEU A 143 5.16 -1.78 4.77
C LEU A 143 6.48 -2.18 5.44
N SER A 144 6.45 -3.14 6.35
CA SER A 144 7.65 -3.69 6.99
C SER A 144 8.25 -4.72 6.06
N CYS A 145 9.55 -4.62 5.85
CA CYS A 145 10.32 -5.61 5.14
C CYS A 145 11.81 -5.37 5.39
N ILE A 146 12.29 -5.63 6.61
CA ILE A 146 13.68 -5.29 7.02
C ILE A 146 14.72 -5.94 6.10
N GLU A 147 14.49 -7.18 5.69
CA GLU A 147 15.40 -7.91 4.80
C GLU A 147 15.60 -7.21 3.46
N LEU A 148 14.56 -6.59 2.90
CA LEU A 148 14.64 -5.81 1.67
C LEU A 148 15.58 -4.61 1.83
N PHE A 149 15.56 -3.93 2.98
CA PHE A 149 16.48 -2.83 3.26
C PHE A 149 17.94 -3.30 3.31
N ASN A 150 18.17 -4.42 3.99
CA ASN A 150 19.52 -4.97 4.17
C ASN A 150 20.10 -5.49 2.85
N ASN A 151 19.34 -6.30 2.11
CA ASN A 151 19.81 -6.92 0.87
C ASN A 151 20.11 -5.88 -0.22
N ASN A 152 19.32 -4.81 -0.31
CA ASN A 152 19.55 -3.73 -1.26
C ASN A 152 20.49 -2.63 -0.73
N ASN A 153 21.03 -2.80 0.48
CA ASN A 153 21.85 -1.80 1.20
C ASN A 153 21.20 -0.40 1.19
N LEU A 154 19.88 -0.33 1.36
CA LEU A 154 19.12 0.91 1.25
C LEU A 154 19.60 1.93 2.27
N GLY A 155 19.57 3.20 1.88
CA GLY A 155 20.00 4.28 2.74
C GLY A 155 19.40 5.61 2.34
N VAL A 156 19.67 6.61 3.18
CA VAL A 156 19.03 7.92 3.09
C VAL A 156 19.31 8.57 1.74
N GLY A 157 18.23 8.91 1.05
CA GLY A 157 18.22 9.59 -0.24
C GLY A 157 18.14 8.68 -1.46
N ASP A 158 18.20 7.36 -1.29
CA ASP A 158 17.86 6.40 -2.35
C ASP A 158 16.39 6.59 -2.77
N GLU A 159 16.08 6.38 -4.05
CA GLU A 159 14.71 6.40 -4.58
C GLU A 159 14.29 4.99 -4.98
N ILE A 160 13.12 4.56 -4.51
CA ILE A 160 12.57 3.25 -4.80
C ILE A 160 11.20 3.39 -5.46
N GLY A 161 10.89 2.41 -6.32
CA GLY A 161 9.60 2.21 -6.93
C GLY A 161 8.89 1.06 -6.23
N LEU A 162 7.61 1.27 -5.97
CA LEU A 162 6.71 0.27 -5.41
C LEU A 162 5.41 0.28 -6.20
N PHE A 163 4.86 -0.91 -6.47
CA PHE A 163 3.49 -1.04 -6.91
C PHE A 163 2.88 -2.34 -6.41
N TRP A 164 1.56 -2.37 -6.30
CA TRP A 164 0.81 -3.60 -6.02
C TRP A 164 0.45 -4.26 -7.34
N ASP A 165 0.87 -5.51 -7.55
CA ASP A 165 0.44 -6.30 -8.70
C ASP A 165 -0.81 -7.11 -8.33
N PRO A 166 -2.01 -6.69 -8.76
CA PRO A 166 -3.25 -7.40 -8.44
C PRO A 166 -3.40 -8.75 -9.15
N ARG A 167 -2.56 -9.08 -10.14
CA ARG A 167 -2.62 -10.38 -10.84
C ARG A 167 -2.07 -11.52 -9.98
N CYS A 168 -1.08 -11.22 -9.16
CA CYS A 168 -0.47 -12.17 -8.23
C CYS A 168 -0.66 -11.80 -6.75
N SER A 169 -1.33 -10.67 -6.46
CA SER A 169 -1.57 -10.16 -5.11
C SER A 169 -0.29 -9.95 -4.28
N ASN A 170 0.72 -9.34 -4.92
CA ASN A 170 2.02 -9.09 -4.29
C ASN A 170 2.48 -7.64 -4.51
N PHE A 171 3.31 -7.14 -3.60
CA PHE A 171 4.08 -5.94 -3.86
C PHE A 171 5.25 -6.25 -4.80
N MET A 172 5.53 -5.31 -5.69
CA MET A 172 6.69 -5.30 -6.56
C MET A 172 7.54 -4.10 -6.22
N PHE A 173 8.80 -4.34 -5.92
CA PHE A 173 9.78 -3.36 -5.49
C PHE A 173 10.92 -3.27 -6.51
N LYS A 174 11.40 -2.06 -6.76
CA LYS A 174 12.65 -1.81 -7.49
C LYS A 174 13.38 -0.62 -6.91
N LEU A 175 14.68 -0.76 -6.69
CA LEU A 175 15.54 0.39 -6.46
C LEU A 175 15.70 1.16 -7.80
N LEU A 176 15.25 2.41 -7.84
CA LEU A 176 15.25 3.24 -9.05
C LEU A 176 16.50 4.10 -9.16
N ASP A 177 16.91 4.71 -8.03
CA ASP A 177 18.12 5.52 -7.96
C ASP A 177 18.87 5.23 -6.67
N LYS A 178 20.18 4.99 -6.79
CA LYS A 178 21.08 4.80 -5.67
C LYS A 178 21.82 6.10 -5.43
N LYS A 179 21.60 6.73 -4.29
CA LYS A 179 22.34 7.95 -3.97
C LYS A 179 23.80 7.59 -3.72
N MET A 180 24.70 8.26 -4.44
CA MET A 180 26.14 8.15 -4.19
C MET A 180 26.47 8.53 -2.75
N ARG A 181 27.12 7.63 -2.02
CA ARG A 181 27.68 7.88 -0.69
C ARG A 181 29.18 8.02 -0.85
N LEU A 182 29.71 9.22 -0.58
CA LEU A 182 31.15 9.40 -0.44
C LEU A 182 31.60 8.58 0.77
N ILE A 183 32.34 7.51 0.51
CA ILE A 183 33.02 6.76 1.56
C ILE A 183 34.18 7.64 2.00
N HIS A 184 34.06 8.30 3.16
CA HIS A 184 35.24 8.85 3.81
C HIS A 184 36.00 7.67 4.41
N LEU A 185 37.03 7.24 3.68
CA LEU A 185 38.07 6.32 4.15
C LEU A 185 38.86 6.94 5.30
#